data_AF-A0A1M5AXH6-F1
#
_entry.id   AF-A0A1M5AXH6-F1
#
_cell.length_a   1.000
_cell.length_b   1.000
_cell.length_c   1.000
_cell.angle_alpha   90.00
_cell.angle_beta   90.00
_cell.angle_gamma   90.00
#
_symmetry.space_group_name_H-M   'P 1'
#
loop_
_entity.id
_entity.type
_entity.pdbx_description
1 polymer ?
#
loop_
_entity_poly.entity_id
_entity_poly.type
_entity_poly.pdbx_seq_one_letter_code
_entity_poly.pdbx_strand_id
1 'polypeptide(L)' 'MGIAVEALFTSALGLQPPWVVDDVRLDTAKRRIDFEIGCHTSRLACPACGAATQP' A
#
# COMPACT_ATOMS: atom_id res chain seq x y z
N MET A 1 -8.54 5.19 20.24
CA MET A 1 -8.12 5.20 18.83
C MET A 1 -6.80 4.46 18.74
N GLY A 2 -6.87 3.13 18.57
CA GLY A 2 -5.66 2.35 18.27
C GLY A 2 -5.20 2.74 16.87
N ILE A 3 -3.92 3.04 16.71
CA ILE A 3 -3.33 3.24 15.39
C ILE A 3 -3.55 1.92 14.64
N ALA A 4 -4.37 1.95 13.59
CA ALA A 4 -4.63 0.79 12.75
C ALA A 4 -3.26 0.21 12.34
N VAL A 5 -3.02 -1.07 12.62
CA VAL A 5 -1.73 -1.74 12.45
C VAL A 5 -1.23 -1.60 11.00
N GLU A 6 -2.18 -1.53 10.07
CA GLU A 6 -2.04 -1.24 8.64
C GLU A 6 -1.35 0.11 8.39
N ALA A 7 -1.72 1.16 9.11
CA ALA A 7 -1.14 2.50 8.97
C ALA A 7 0.31 2.55 9.47
N LEU A 8 0.63 1.79 10.53
CA LEU A 8 2.00 1.63 11.02
C LEU A 8 2.87 0.95 9.97
N PHE A 9 2.41 -0.16 9.39
CA PHE A 9 3.16 -0.87 8.36
C PHE A 9 3.25 -0.10 7.04
N THR A 10 2.19 0.62 6.66
CA THR A 10 2.23 1.56 5.51
C THR A 10 3.37 2.56 5.68
N SER A 11 3.50 3.14 6.88
CA SER A 11 4.57 4.08 7.20
C SER A 11 5.95 3.40 7.25
N ALA A 12 6.04 2.22 7.87
CA ALA A 12 7.30 1.48 8.02
C ALA A 12 7.87 1.00 6.67
N LEU A 13 7.00 0.64 5.73
CA LEU A 13 7.37 0.27 4.35
C LEU A 13 7.66 1.48 3.46
N GLY A 14 7.43 2.71 3.95
CA GLY A 14 7.64 3.94 3.19
C GLY A 14 6.63 4.12 2.04
N LEU A 15 5.47 3.46 2.12
CA LEU A 15 4.41 3.64 1.13
C LEU A 15 3.86 5.06 1.21
N GLN A 16 3.53 5.62 0.06
CA GLN A 16 2.98 6.97 -0.08
C GLN A 16 1.61 6.88 -0.74
N PRO A 17 0.68 7.81 -0.43
CA PRO A 17 -0.60 7.90 -1.13
C PRO A 17 -0.39 7.86 -2.66
N PRO A 18 -1.15 7.03 -3.39
CA PRO A 18 -2.38 6.32 -3.00
C PRO A 18 -2.16 4.90 -2.44
N TRP A 19 -0.91 4.49 -2.22
CA TRP A 19 -0.56 3.14 -1.79
C TRP A 19 -0.65 2.99 -0.28
N VAL A 20 -1.32 1.92 0.15
CA VAL A 20 -1.57 1.62 1.56
C VAL A 20 -1.56 0.11 1.76
N VAL A 21 -1.19 -0.35 2.95
CA VAL A 21 -1.33 -1.76 3.33
C VAL A 21 -2.80 -2.01 3.66
N ASP A 22 -3.43 -2.91 2.91
CA ASP A 22 -4.84 -3.30 3.14
C ASP A 22 -4.95 -4.46 4.14
N ASP A 23 -4.00 -5.40 4.13
CA ASP A 23 -3.99 -6.56 5.03
C ASP A 23 -2.56 -6.99 5.39
N VAL A 24 -2.41 -7.57 6.59
CA VAL A 24 -1.13 -8.10 7.08
C VAL A 24 -1.34 -9.48 7.68
N ARG A 25 -0.66 -10.48 7.11
CA ARG A 25 -0.76 -11.88 7.55
C ARG A 25 0.59 -12.38 8.02
N LEU A 26 0.64 -12.82 9.27
CA LEU A 26 1.82 -13.45 9.85
C LEU A 26 1.67 -14.98 9.79
N ASP A 27 2.46 -15.65 8.96
CA ASP A 27 2.60 -17.10 8.96
C ASP A 27 3.84 -17.47 9.79
N THR A 28 3.62 -17.75 11.07
CA THR A 28 4.70 -18.11 12.00
C THR A 28 5.30 -19.48 11.69
N ALA A 29 4.51 -20.42 11.15
CA ALA A 29 4.98 -21.74 10.76
C ALA A 29 5.99 -21.63 9.60
N LYS A 30 5.74 -20.73 8.65
CA LYS A 30 6.66 -20.43 7.54
C LYS A 30 7.66 -19.31 7.84
N ARG A 31 7.59 -18.68 9.02
CA ARG A 31 8.40 -17.51 9.41
C ARG A 31 8.34 -16.39 8.37
N ARG A 32 7.13 -16.09 7.89
CA ARG A 32 6.88 -15.12 6.82
C ARG A 32 5.80 -14.13 7.23
N ILE A 33 5.96 -12.89 6.79
CA ILE A 33 4.94 -11.85 6.88
C ILE A 33 4.53 -11.50 5.46
N ASP A 34 3.24 -11.57 5.20
CA ASP A 34 2.61 -11.22 3.94
C ASP A 34 1.88 -9.89 4.10
N PHE A 35 2.21 -8.94 3.23
CA PHE A 35 1.58 -7.64 3.16
C PHE A 35 0.78 -7.53 1.86
N GLU A 36 -0.51 -7.28 1.98
CA GLU A 36 -1.35 -6.95 0.83
C GLU A 36 -1.38 -5.43 0.67
N ILE A 37 -1.04 -4.94 -0.52
CA ILE A 37 -0.92 -3.50 -0.80
C ILE A 37 -2.03 -3.10 -1.77
N GLY A 38 -2.85 -2.15 -1.33
CA GLY A 38 -3.90 -1.53 -2.13
C GLY A 38 -3.46 -0.25 -2.80
N CYS A 39 -4.02 0.03 -3.97
CA CYS A 39 -3.98 1.33 -4.61
C CYS A 39 -5.34 1.99 -4.48
N HIS A 40 -5.47 2.99 -3.59
CA HIS A 40 -6.75 3.63 -3.29
C HIS A 40 -7.03 4.84 -4.20
N THR A 41 -6.57 4.77 -5.46
CA THR A 41 -6.94 5.74 -6.50
C THR A 41 -7.40 5.03 -7.75
N SER A 42 -8.41 5.59 -8.41
CA SER A 42 -8.86 5.13 -9.72
C SER A 42 -8.03 5.73 -10.87
N ARG A 43 -7.15 6.69 -10.58
CA ARG A 43 -6.33 7.40 -11.58
C ARG A 43 -4.92 7.61 -11.06
N LEU A 44 -3.96 7.17 -11.85
CA LEU A 44 -2.53 7.43 -11.65
C LEU A 44 -2.03 8.25 -12.83
N ALA A 45 -1.10 9.15 -12.56
CA ALA A 45 -0.40 9.85 -13.63
C ALA A 45 0.39 8.84 -14.48
N CYS A 46 0.45 9.07 -15.79
CA CYS A 46 1.23 8.23 -16.70
C CYS A 46 2.71 8.21 -16.26
N PRO A 47 3.33 7.03 -16.06
CA PRO A 47 4.73 6.95 -15.62
C PRO A 47 5.72 7.46 -16.68
N ALA A 48 5.31 7.55 -17.95
CA ALA A 48 6.18 8.01 -19.04
C ALA A 48 6.17 9.55 -19.21
N CYS A 49 5.02 10.21 -19.00
CA CYS A 49 4.88 11.64 -19.30
C CYS A 49 4.23 12.48 -18.19
N GLY A 50 3.75 11.86 -17.11
CA GLY A 50 3.12 12.54 -15.97
C GLY A 50 1.69 13.05 -16.21
N ALA A 51 1.08 12.76 -17.37
CA ALA A 51 -0.30 13.18 -17.64
C ALA A 51 -1.31 12.48 -16.71
N ALA A 52 -2.19 13.25 -16.07
CA ALA A 52 -3.16 12.75 -15.09
C ALA A 52 -4.33 11.94 -15.69
N THR A 53 -4.57 12.09 -16.99
CA THR A 53 -5.60 11.37 -17.76
C THR A 53 -5.10 11.26 -19.19
N GLN A 54 -4.88 10.04 -19.68
CA GLN A 54 -4.69 9.81 -21.10
C GLN A 54 -6.06 9.64 -21.77
N PRO A 55 -6.27 10.20 -22.97
CA PRO A 55 -7.48 9.98 -23.76
C PRO A 55 -7.60 8.53 -24.24
#